data_AF-A0A3D2G6P9-F1
#
_entry.id   AF-A0A3D2G6P9-F1
#
_cell.length_a   1.000
_cell.length_b   1.000
_cell.length_c   1.000
_cell.angle_alpha   90.00
_cell.angle_beta   90.00
_cell.angle_gamma   90.00
#
_symmetry.space_group_name_H-M   'P 1'
#
loop_
_entity.id
_entity.type
_entity.pdbx_description
1 polymer ?
#
loop_
_entity_poly.entity_id
_entity_poly.type
_entity_poly.pdbx_seq_one_letter_code
_entity_poly.pdbx_strand_id
1 'polypeptide(L)' 'SQFFHILGSVDQQRGCCEVAEGKYEITLYTSCCNADKGIYYYTTYENHQITAVDMHRENLDGSELVHYPLIQGEQIRWVN' A
#
# COMPACT_ATOMS: atom_id res chain seq x y z
N SER A 1 -0.69 -6.93 11.09
CA SER A 1 -2.00 -6.27 11.13
C SER A 1 -1.98 -5.00 11.96
N GLN A 2 -1.46 -5.00 13.20
CA GLN A 2 -1.50 -3.83 14.10
C GLN A 2 -0.99 -2.52 13.49
N PHE A 3 0.09 -2.57 12.71
CA PHE A 3 0.64 -1.39 12.04
C PHE A 3 -0.36 -0.71 11.10
N PHE A 4 -1.09 -1.49 10.29
CA PHE A 4 -2.13 -0.97 9.40
C PHE A 4 -3.35 -0.45 10.17
N HIS A 5 -3.67 -1.01 11.34
CA HIS A 5 -4.72 -0.45 12.21
C HIS A 5 -4.33 0.92 12.77
N ILE A 6 -3.06 1.13 13.13
CA ILE A 6 -2.56 2.42 13.61
C ILE A 6 -2.60 3.45 12.48
N LEU A 7 -2.11 3.11 11.28
CA LEU A 7 -2.15 4.04 10.16
C LEU A 7 -3.56 4.29 9.63
N GLY A 8 -4.45 3.32 9.74
CA GLY A 8 -5.87 3.48 9.43
C GLY A 8 -6.63 4.38 10.43
N SER A 9 -6.04 4.82 11.55
CA SER A 9 -6.69 5.81 12.42
C SER A 9 -6.42 7.26 11.99
N VAL A 10 -5.54 7.46 11.01
CA VAL A 10 -5.13 8.78 10.49
C VAL A 10 -5.24 8.84 8.97
N ASP A 11 -5.98 7.92 8.36
CA ASP A 11 -6.23 7.95 6.92
C ASP A 11 -7.16 9.12 6.56
N GLN A 12 -6.89 9.73 5.40
CA GLN A 12 -7.73 10.78 4.86
C GLN A 12 -8.69 10.19 3.84
N GLN A 13 -9.98 10.15 4.19
CA GLN A 13 -11.01 9.70 3.28
C GLN A 13 -11.34 10.77 2.24
N ARG A 14 -11.70 10.33 1.03
CA ARG A 14 -12.12 11.25 -0.04
C ARG A 14 -13.30 12.10 0.42
N GLY A 15 -13.15 13.42 0.28
CA GLY A 15 -14.16 14.40 0.66
C GLY A 15 -13.98 15.01 2.05
N CYS A 16 -13.07 14.49 2.88
CA CYS A 16 -12.90 14.97 4.26
C CYS A 16 -11.85 16.07 4.42
N CYS A 17 -10.89 16.18 3.50
CA CYS A 17 -9.81 17.17 3.57
C CYS A 17 -9.76 18.01 2.29
N GLU A 18 -10.48 19.14 2.25
CA GLU A 18 -10.45 20.07 1.12
C GLU A 18 -9.26 21.02 1.23
N VAL A 19 -8.32 20.94 0.28
CA VAL A 19 -7.09 21.76 0.25
C VAL A 19 -7.20 22.97 -0.67
N ALA A 20 -8.18 22.94 -1.57
CA ALA A 20 -8.63 24.04 -2.41
C ALA A 20 -10.03 23.68 -2.94
N GLU A 21 -10.79 24.65 -3.46
CA GLU A 21 -12.13 24.42 -3.99
C GLU A 21 -12.18 23.21 -4.94
N GLY A 22 -12.92 22.17 -4.52
CA GLY A 22 -13.10 20.92 -5.27
C GLY A 22 -11.89 19.98 -5.30
N LYS A 23 -10.82 20.26 -4.54
CA LYS A 23 -9.60 19.44 -4.45
C LYS A 23 -9.47 18.85 -3.06
N TYR A 24 -9.44 17.52 -2.99
CA TYR A 24 -9.38 16.78 -1.73
C TYR A 24 -8.08 16.01 -1.62
N GLU A 25 -7.44 16.11 -0.45
CA GLU A 25 -6.34 15.24 -0.07
C GLU A 25 -6.91 13.90 0.40
N ILE A 26 -6.22 12.81 0.01
CA ILE A 26 -6.58 11.43 0.36
C ILE A 26 -5.32 10.62 0.65
N THR A 27 -5.45 9.60 1.48
CA THR A 27 -4.40 8.59 1.64
C THR A 27 -4.37 7.69 0.41
N LEU A 28 -3.45 7.97 -0.52
CA LEU A 28 -3.33 7.22 -1.79
C LEU A 28 -2.93 5.76 -1.59
N TYR A 29 -2.00 5.52 -0.66
CA TYR A 29 -1.55 4.19 -0.27
C TYR A 29 -0.97 4.23 1.15
N THR A 30 -0.97 3.07 1.80
CA THR A 30 -0.39 2.88 3.14
C THR A 30 0.64 1.78 3.05
N SER A 31 1.86 2.02 3.54
CA SER A 31 2.96 1.04 3.47
C SER A 31 3.61 0.78 4.82
N CYS A 32 4.16 -0.42 4.97
CA CYS A 32 4.93 -0.87 6.13
C CYS A 32 6.12 -1.71 5.66
N CYS A 33 7.29 -1.53 6.26
CA CYS A 33 8.48 -2.30 5.92
C CYS A 33 8.90 -3.17 7.10
N ASN A 34 9.13 -4.46 6.87
CA ASN A 34 9.86 -5.30 7.82
C ASN A 34 11.35 -5.27 7.43
N ALA A 35 12.14 -4.50 8.17
CA ALA A 35 13.56 -4.32 7.90
C ALA A 35 14.39 -5.59 8.14
N ASP A 36 14.01 -6.41 9.13
CA ASP A 36 14.71 -7.67 9.44
C ASP A 36 14.55 -8.70 8.32
N LYS A 37 13.39 -8.70 7.65
CA LYS A 37 13.04 -9.66 6.59
C LYS A 37 13.21 -9.11 5.18
N GLY A 38 13.38 -7.80 5.01
CA GLY A 38 13.43 -7.15 3.69
C GLY A 38 12.09 -7.19 2.95
N ILE A 39 10.96 -7.13 3.66
CA ILE A 39 9.62 -7.22 3.05
C ILE A 39 8.91 -5.86 3.11
N TYR A 40 8.48 -5.38 1.94
CA TYR A 40 7.67 -4.19 1.77
C TYR A 40 6.20 -4.56 1.64
N TYR A 41 5.35 -4.10 2.55
CA TYR A 41 3.91 -4.32 2.55
C TYR A 41 3.18 -3.03 2.17
N TYR A 42 2.10 -3.12 1.40
CA TYR A 42 1.25 -1.98 1.10
C TYR A 42 -0.22 -2.34 0.89
N THR A 43 -1.10 -1.35 1.11
CA THR A 43 -2.47 -1.28 0.59
C THR A 43 -2.61 0.00 -0.22
N THR A 44 -3.58 0.08 -1.12
CA THR A 44 -3.91 1.33 -1.85
C THR A 44 -5.31 1.78 -1.48
N TYR A 45 -5.66 3.03 -1.81
CA TYR A 45 -7.03 3.54 -1.62
C TYR A 45 -8.09 2.65 -2.30
N GLU A 46 -7.75 2.07 -3.45
CA GLU A 46 -8.66 1.25 -4.26
C GLU A 46 -8.51 -0.27 -3.99
N ASN A 47 -7.58 -0.68 -3.12
CA ASN A 47 -7.34 -2.08 -2.76
C ASN A 47 -6.84 -2.21 -1.31
N HIS A 48 -7.72 -2.68 -0.44
CA HIS A 48 -7.46 -2.83 1.00
C HIS A 48 -6.76 -4.14 1.35
N GLN A 49 -6.63 -5.07 0.41
CA GLN A 49 -5.81 -6.25 0.62
C GLN A 49 -4.32 -5.86 0.76
N ILE A 50 -3.68 -6.34 1.81
CA ILE A 50 -2.24 -6.18 2.01
C ILE A 50 -1.49 -6.96 0.93
N THR A 51 -0.74 -6.24 0.11
CA THR A 51 0.21 -6.79 -0.87
C THR A 51 1.63 -6.74 -0.29
N ALA A 52 2.49 -7.69 -0.67
CA ALA A 52 3.86 -7.78 -0.19
C ALA A 52 4.86 -7.98 -1.33
N VAL A 53 5.98 -7.27 -1.26
CA VAL A 53 7.16 -7.46 -2.12
C VAL A 53 8.33 -7.84 -1.22
N ASP A 54 8.90 -9.01 -1.43
CA ASP A 54 10.05 -9.53 -0.68
C ASP A 54 11.31 -9.36 -1.50
N MET A 55 12.21 -8.47 -1.06
CA MET A 55 13.41 -8.12 -1.82
C MET A 55 14.37 -9.29 -1.97
N HIS A 56 14.37 -10.25 -1.03
CA HIS A 56 15.25 -11.41 -1.09
C HIS A 56 14.80 -12.46 -2.12
N ARG A 57 13.67 -12.23 -2.80
CA ARG A 57 13.22 -13.03 -3.94
C ARG A 57 13.76 -12.52 -5.28
N GLU A 58 14.40 -11.36 -5.28
CA GLU A 58 15.01 -10.73 -6.46
C GLU A 58 16.55 -10.80 -6.39
N ASN A 59 17.21 -10.55 -7.53
CA ASN A 59 18.66 -10.50 -7.57
C ASN A 59 19.19 -9.16 -7.01
N LEU A 60 19.72 -9.19 -5.79
CA LEU A 60 20.24 -8.01 -5.11
C LEU A 60 21.56 -7.47 -5.71
N ASP A 61 22.29 -8.30 -6.45
CA ASP A 61 23.49 -7.91 -7.19
C ASP A 61 23.19 -7.63 -8.68
N GLY A 62 21.90 -7.52 -9.04
CA GLY A 62 21.44 -7.21 -10.38
C GLY A 62 21.81 -5.79 -10.81
N SER A 63 21.98 -5.59 -12.12
CA SER A 63 22.26 -4.27 -12.72
C SER A 63 21.02 -3.52 -13.20
N GLU A 64 19.84 -4.14 -13.10
CA GLU A 64 18.57 -3.61 -13.60
C GLU A 64 17.58 -3.38 -12.45
N LEU A 65 16.72 -2.37 -12.61
CA LEU A 65 15.68 -2.07 -11.64
C LEU A 65 14.52 -3.05 -11.78
N VAL A 66 14.15 -3.70 -10.68
CA VAL A 66 12.91 -4.48 -10.60
C VAL A 66 11.77 -3.57 -10.15
N HIS A 67 10.68 -3.54 -10.92
CA HIS A 67 9.50 -2.73 -10.59
C HIS A 67 8.21 -3.56 -10.61
N TYR A 68 7.33 -3.32 -9.64
CA TYR A 68 6.01 -3.94 -9.59
C TYR A 68 4.94 -2.85 -9.66
N PRO A 69 4.00 -2.93 -10.62
CA PRO A 69 2.86 -2.03 -10.66
C PRO A 69 2.01 -2.13 -9.39
N LEU A 70 1.46 -1.00 -8.94
CA LEU A 70 0.50 -1.01 -7.84
C LEU A 70 -0.77 -1.77 -8.23
N ILE A 71 -1.30 -2.55 -7.28
CA ILE A 71 -2.58 -3.24 -7.46
C ILE A 71 -3.69 -2.27 -7.05
N GLN A 72 -4.42 -1.74 -8.05
CA GLN A 72 -5.46 -0.73 -7.89
C GLN A 72 -6.89 -1.29 -7.91
N GLY A 73 -7.07 -2.61 -8.00
CA GLY A 73 -8.39 -3.25 -7.93
C GLY A 73 -8.52 -4.07 -6.66
N GLU A 74 -9.60 -3.85 -5.91
CA GLU A 74 -9.89 -4.57 -4.69
C GLU A 74 -9.83 -6.09 -4.91
N GLN A 75 -9.06 -6.78 -4.06
CA GLN A 75 -8.87 -8.21 -4.17
C GLN A 75 -9.90 -8.94 -3.30
N ILE A 76 -11.09 -9.15 -3.89
CA ILE A 76 -12.22 -9.79 -3.21
C ILE A 76 -12.06 -11.31 -3.24
N ARG A 77 -11.95 -11.91 -2.06
CA ARG A 77 -12.04 -13.36 -1.90
C ARG A 77 -13.50 -13.80 -1.89
N TRP A 78 -13.95 -14.42 -2.98
CA TRP A 78 -15.24 -15.12 -3.04
C TRP A 78 -15.19 -16.41 -2.21
N VAL A 79 -16.25 -16.68 -1.45
CA VAL A 79 -16.30 -17.81 -0.49
C VAL A 79 -17.23 -18.94 -0.95
N ASN A 80 -17.81 -18.80 -2.13
CA ASN A 80 -18.77 -19.72 -2.74
C ASN A 80 -18.37 -20.09 -4.17
#